data_AF-A0A947GF55-F1
#
_entry.id   AF-A0A947GF55-F1
#
_cell.length_a   1.000
_cell.length_b   1.000
_cell.length_c   1.000
_cell.angle_alpha   90.00
_cell.angle_beta   90.00
_cell.angle_gamma   90.00
#
_symmetry.space_group_name_H-M   'P 1'
#
loop_
_entity.id
_entity.type
_entity.pdbx_description
1 polymer ?
#
loop_
_entity_poly.entity_id
_entity_poly.type
_entity_poly.pdbx_seq_one_letter_code
_entity_poly.pdbx_strand_id
1 'polypeptide(L)'
;MPVVMEAVLGTVERRRVGAGSKSDHTAVVLNEGGGRAPLILRRKGGNAFQDEELERLVGKRITAHGARTSTTFLLDDWKTVD
;
A
#
# COMPACT_ATOMS: atom_id res chain seq x y z
N MET A 1 13.43 -2.98 16.73
CA MET A 1 13.12 -4.02 15.73
C MET A 1 13.74 -3.58 14.41
N PRO A 2 14.49 -4.43 13.70
CA PRO A 2 15.11 -4.04 12.44
C PRO A 2 14.00 -3.84 11.40
N VAL A 3 13.98 -2.65 10.80
CA VAL A 3 13.14 -2.36 9.65
C VAL A 3 13.82 -3.02 8.45
N VAL A 4 13.24 -4.09 7.92
CA VAL A 4 13.80 -4.75 6.74
C VAL A 4 13.36 -3.97 5.51
N MET A 5 14.34 -3.45 4.77
CA MET A 5 14.10 -2.88 3.46
C MET A 5 13.92 -4.02 2.46
N GLU A 6 12.72 -4.14 1.90
CA GLU A 6 12.36 -5.16 0.91
C GLU A 6 11.65 -4.53 -0.28
N ALA A 7 11.81 -5.19 -1.43
CA ALA A 7 11.05 -4.90 -2.64
C ALA A 7 9.94 -5.94 -2.73
N VAL A 8 8.69 -5.48 -2.68
CA VAL A 8 7.51 -6.34 -2.70
C VAL A 8 6.72 -6.06 -3.97
N LEU A 9 6.57 -7.10 -4.79
CA LEU A 9 5.77 -7.03 -6.00
C LEU A 9 4.35 -7.49 -5.68
N GLY A 10 3.38 -6.62 -5.93
CA GLY A 10 1.99 -6.89 -5.61
C GLY A 10 1.04 -6.02 -6.40
N THR A 11 -0.24 -6.39 -6.36
CA THR A 11 -1.31 -5.58 -6.90
C THR A 11 -1.74 -4.59 -5.84
N VAL A 12 -1.81 -3.32 -6.21
CA VAL A 12 -2.30 -2.27 -5.33
C VAL A 12 -3.82 -2.34 -5.33
N GLU A 13 -4.41 -2.50 -4.16
CA GLU A 13 -5.86 -2.53 -4.01
C GLU A 13 -6.29 -1.44 -3.04
N ARG A 14 -7.39 -0.76 -3.36
CA ARG A 14 -8.03 0.17 -2.45
C ARG A 14 -8.94 -0.62 -1.53
N ARG A 15 -8.71 -0.54 -0.22
CA ARG A 15 -9.63 -1.08 0.78
C ARG A 15 -10.22 0.04 1.62
N ARG A 16 -11.54 0.02 1.77
CA ARG A 16 -12.24 0.91 2.70
C ARG A 16 -11.95 0.45 4.13
N VAL A 17 -11.37 1.35 4.93
CA VAL A 17 -11.15 1.14 6.37
C VAL A 17 -11.97 2.18 7.11
N GLY A 18 -13.24 1.84 7.37
CA GLY A 18 -14.15 2.77 8.07
C GLY A 18 -15.61 2.50 7.76
N ALA A 19 -16.13 1.35 8.16
CA ALA A 19 -17.57 1.17 8.21
C ALA A 19 -18.13 1.95 9.41
N GLY A 20 -18.72 3.15 9.19
CA GLY A 20 -19.77 3.65 10.09
C GLY A 20 -19.69 5.05 10.70
N SER A 21 -18.79 5.98 10.35
CA SER A 21 -18.94 7.38 10.83
C SER A 21 -18.16 8.40 10.02
N LYS A 22 -18.90 9.26 9.28
CA LYS A 22 -18.59 10.58 8.65
C LYS A 22 -17.22 10.83 7.99
N SER A 23 -16.36 9.83 7.93
CA SER A 23 -14.96 9.89 7.56
C SER A 23 -14.62 8.55 6.91
N ASP A 24 -15.19 8.30 5.72
CA ASP A 24 -14.90 7.13 4.89
C ASP A 24 -13.44 7.22 4.43
N HIS A 25 -12.52 6.63 5.19
CA HIS A 25 -11.11 6.62 4.83
C HIS A 25 -10.85 5.41 3.94
N THR A 26 -10.37 5.67 2.74
CA THR A 26 -9.81 4.61 1.89
C THR A 26 -8.34 4.47 2.20
N ALA A 27 -7.91 3.26 2.54
CA ALA A 27 -6.50 2.91 2.65
C ALA A 27 -6.10 2.08 1.44
N VAL A 28 -4.86 2.27 1.01
CA VAL A 28 -4.28 1.46 -0.04
C VAL A 28 -3.58 0.27 0.61
N VAL A 29 -3.84 -0.92 0.07
CA VAL A 29 -3.21 -2.16 0.51
C VAL A 29 -2.47 -2.80 -0.66
N LEU A 30 -1.38 -3.50 -0.36
CA LEU A 30 -0.62 -4.26 -1.33
C LEU A 30 -0.95 -5.73 -1.18
N ASN A 31 -1.50 -6.32 -2.23
CA ASN A 31 -1.75 -7.74 -2.32
C ASN A 31 -0.58 -8.40 -3.08
N GLU A 32 0.31 -9.04 -2.33
CA GLU A 32 1.44 -9.81 -2.88
C GLU A 32 1.00 -11.06 -3.65
N GLY A 33 -0.25 -11.50 -3.47
CA GLY A 33 -0.72 -12.78 -3.94
C GLY A 33 -0.16 -13.95 -3.11
N GLY A 34 -0.39 -15.18 -3.59
CA GLY A 34 0.13 -16.39 -2.94
C GLY A 34 -0.51 -16.71 -1.57
N GLY A 35 -1.73 -16.24 -1.31
CA GLY A 35 -2.46 -16.47 -0.05
C GLY A 35 -1.94 -15.65 1.14
N ARG A 36 -1.02 -14.70 0.91
CA ARG A 36 -0.53 -13.78 1.95
C ARG A 36 -1.60 -12.74 2.29
N ALA A 37 -1.63 -12.33 3.55
CA ALA A 37 -2.50 -11.23 3.97
C ALA A 37 -2.05 -9.93 3.28
N PRO A 38 -2.98 -9.11 2.78
CA PRO A 38 -2.64 -7.84 2.16
C PRO A 38 -2.01 -6.91 3.20
N LEU A 39 -0.90 -6.27 2.82
CA LEU A 39 -0.19 -5.33 3.70
C LEU A 39 -0.76 -3.94 3.53
N ILE A 40 -0.95 -3.21 4.63
CA ILE A 40 -1.38 -1.81 4.56
C ILE A 40 -0.23 -0.98 3.99
N LEU A 41 -0.41 -0.46 2.79
CA LEU A 41 0.59 0.35 2.13
C LEU A 41 0.50 1.79 2.68
N ARG A 42 1.59 2.29 3.25
CA ARG A 42 1.69 3.67 3.75
C ARG A 42 2.87 4.36 3.10
N ARG A 43 2.62 5.42 2.32
CA ARG A 43 3.68 6.26 1.77
C ARG A 43 4.27 7.14 2.86
N LYS A 44 5.60 7.13 3.00
CA LYS A 44 6.30 8.03 3.91
C LYS A 44 6.24 9.46 3.37
N GLY A 45 5.43 10.32 4.00
CA GLY A 45 5.22 11.71 3.55
C GLY A 45 4.14 11.89 2.48
N GLY A 46 3.40 10.83 2.11
CA GLY A 46 2.21 10.94 1.27
C GLY A 46 1.03 11.52 2.04
N ASN A 47 0.18 12.26 1.35
CA ASN A 47 -0.97 12.90 1.96
C ASN A 47 -2.07 11.83 2.09
N ALA A 48 -2.37 11.39 3.33
CA ALA A 48 -3.23 10.25 3.64
C ALA A 48 -4.67 10.29 3.06
N PHE A 49 -5.04 11.37 2.36
CA PHE A 49 -6.37 11.63 1.82
C PHE A 49 -6.44 11.81 0.30
N GLN A 50 -5.37 12.24 -0.36
CA GLN A 50 -5.39 12.60 -1.80
C GLN A 50 -3.98 12.41 -2.40
N ASP A 51 -3.59 11.15 -2.60
CA ASP A 51 -2.46 10.83 -3.47
C ASP A 51 -3.04 10.31 -4.80
N GLU A 52 -3.25 11.21 -5.77
CA GLU A 52 -3.72 10.84 -7.12
C GLU A 52 -2.81 9.79 -7.79
N GLU A 53 -1.51 9.83 -7.50
CA GLU A 53 -0.56 8.80 -7.93
C GLU A 53 -0.93 7.45 -7.33
N LEU A 54 -1.18 7.38 -6.02
CA LEU A 54 -1.54 6.14 -5.34
C LEU A 54 -2.89 5.61 -5.84
N GLU A 55 -3.86 6.49 -6.08
CA GLU A 55 -5.14 6.13 -6.70
C GLU A 55 -4.99 5.62 -8.14
N ARG A 56 -4.08 6.18 -8.95
CA ARG A 56 -3.78 5.67 -10.31
C ARG A 56 -3.09 4.32 -10.31
N LEU A 57 -2.43 3.97 -9.21
CA LEU A 57 -1.80 2.66 -9.02
C LEU A 57 -2.81 1.61 -8.56
N VAL A 58 -3.97 2.00 -8.00
CA VAL A 58 -5.01 1.05 -7.61
C VAL A 58 -5.47 0.24 -8.82
N GLY A 59 -5.46 -1.08 -8.70
CA GLY A 59 -5.75 -2.03 -9.78
C GLY A 59 -4.53 -2.35 -10.65
N LYS A 60 -3.40 -1.64 -10.49
CA LYS A 60 -2.15 -1.92 -11.17
C LYS A 60 -1.21 -2.74 -10.30
N ARG A 61 -0.31 -3.46 -10.97
CA ARG A 61 0.76 -4.21 -10.33
C ARG A 61 2.00 -3.33 -10.22
N ILE A 62 2.51 -3.16 -9.01
CA ILE A 62 3.71 -2.35 -8.76
C ILE A 62 4.70 -3.16 -7.95
N THR A 63 5.98 -2.83 -8.12
CA THR A 63 7.03 -3.19 -7.19
C THR A 63 7.16 -2.06 -6.18
N ALA A 64 6.70 -2.31 -4.96
CA ALA A 64 6.80 -1.40 -3.83
C ALA A 64 8.16 -1.61 -3.14
N HIS A 65 8.95 -0.55 -3.03
CA HIS A 65 10.22 -0.56 -2.33
C HIS A 65 10.07 0.18 -1.00
N GLY A 66 10.50 -0.45 0.07
CA GLY A 66 10.47 0.20 1.36
C GLY A 66 10.54 -0.77 2.52
N ALA A 67 9.92 -0.39 3.60
CA ALA A 67 10.08 -1.00 4.90
C ALA A 67 8.86 -1.87 5.25
N ARG A 68 9.03 -3.20 5.20
CA ARG A 68 7.98 -4.14 5.60
C ARG A 68 7.96 -4.27 7.13
N THR A 69 6.76 -4.13 7.70
CA THR A 69 6.44 -4.42 9.10
C THR A 69 5.39 -5.54 9.16
N SER A 70 5.01 -6.00 10.36
CA SER A 70 4.10 -7.14 10.59
C SER A 70 2.78 -7.09 9.81
N THR A 71 2.21 -5.90 9.60
CA THR A 71 0.93 -5.70 8.89
C THR A 71 0.92 -4.47 7.97
N THR A 72 1.99 -3.69 8.00
CA THR A 72 2.11 -2.41 7.30
C THR A 72 3.37 -2.43 6.46
N PHE A 73 3.29 -1.90 5.25
CA PHE A 73 4.41 -1.70 4.37
C PHE A 73 4.60 -0.19 4.19
N LEU A 74 5.70 0.33 4.74
CA LEU A 74 6.07 1.72 4.56
C LEU A 74 6.72 1.87 3.18
N LEU A 75 5.97 2.42 2.24
CA LEU A 75 6.40 2.70 0.88
C LEU A 75 7.34 3.90 0.87
N ASP A 76 8.56 3.67 0.38
CA ASP A 76 9.58 4.69 0.16
C ASP A 76 9.65 5.04 -1.34
N ASP A 77 9.64 4.03 -2.21
CA ASP A 77 9.65 4.16 -3.67
C ASP A 77 8.76 3.10 -4.33
N TRP A 78 8.32 3.30 -5.57
CA TRP A 78 7.59 2.28 -6.33
C TRP A 78 7.87 2.33 -7.83
N LYS A 79 7.69 1.18 -8.48
CA LYS A 79 7.75 1.06 -9.94
C LYS A 79 6.55 0.28 -10.45
N THR A 80 5.82 0.85 -11.40
CA THR A 80 4.80 0.12 -12.15
C THR A 80 5.46 -0.96 -12.99
N VAL A 81 4.92 -2.17 -12.87
CA VAL A 81 5.28 -3.28 -13.74
C VAL A 81 4.17 -3.32 -14.78
N ASP A 82 4.50 -2.89 -16.00
CA ASP A 82 3.57 -2.87 -17.16
C ASP A 82 3.24 -4.30 -17.62
#